data_AF-A0A964H8A3-F1
#
_entry.id   AF-A0A964H8A3-F1
#
_cell.length_a   1.000
_cell.length_b   1.000
_cell.length_c   1.000
_cell.angle_alpha   90.00
_cell.angle_beta   90.00
_cell.angle_gamma   90.00
#
_symmetry.space_group_name_H-M   'P 1'
#
loop_
_entity.id
_entity.type
_entity.pdbx_description
1 polymer ?
#
loop_
_entity_poly.entity_id
_entity_poly.type
_entity_poly.pdbx_seq_one_letter_code
_entity_poly.pdbx_strand_id
1 'polypeptide(L)'
;MDKQVVIQHTSFIKFMIASMIVNNAEVKNFFEDVAFFKYRHMAWAMEDAKMEGRDFDAYFDENEIQKLRELKSQKDLLNYLIADLEENLQSYQDSEKPTIARFKNDDNYFLHRLRKIELEGEITAFNGKKELPGIKLSVENKNALVFFLMEEIFKEYELVLIYTYYKTFSTNAIANSAFTDLVYDSIYHWRRFGELAAQMGVLTLPRVVPVEKYKDEDVIQFLKENIAEEISAEKNCLILAEKIGNEELKEFLLFISRQEVYHAELLQRALNSLS
;
A
#
# COMPACT_ATOMS: atom_id res chain seq x y z
N MET A 1 -4.93 3.74 -22.80
CA MET A 1 -4.72 3.62 -21.35
C MET A 1 -5.95 3.01 -20.72
N ASP A 2 -5.82 1.86 -20.09
CA ASP A 2 -6.92 1.22 -19.37
C ASP A 2 -7.32 2.04 -18.13
N LYS A 3 -8.53 2.60 -18.15
CA LYS A 3 -9.05 3.40 -17.02
C LYS A 3 -9.31 2.53 -15.79
N GLN A 4 -9.53 1.23 -15.94
CA GLN A 4 -9.88 0.36 -14.83
C GLN A 4 -8.69 0.14 -13.90
N VAL A 5 -7.47 0.03 -14.43
CA VAL A 5 -6.26 -0.07 -13.60
C VAL A 5 -6.15 1.17 -12.70
N VAL A 6 -6.25 2.37 -13.29
CA VAL A 6 -6.19 3.66 -12.56
C VAL A 6 -7.29 3.79 -11.51
N ILE A 7 -8.53 3.42 -11.85
CA ILE A 7 -9.67 3.50 -10.94
C ILE A 7 -9.47 2.59 -9.73
N GLN A 8 -9.17 1.30 -9.96
CA GLN A 8 -8.99 0.35 -8.86
C GLN A 8 -7.76 0.68 -8.02
N HIS A 9 -6.69 1.17 -8.66
CA HIS A 9 -5.48 1.62 -7.97
C HIS A 9 -5.76 2.82 -7.05
N THR A 10 -6.47 3.83 -7.56
CA THR A 10 -6.82 5.02 -6.79
C THR A 10 -7.67 4.65 -5.56
N SER A 11 -8.67 3.78 -5.72
CA SER A 11 -9.46 3.29 -4.59
C SER A 11 -8.63 2.44 -3.62
N PHE A 12 -7.71 1.61 -4.10
CA PHE A 12 -6.80 0.85 -3.24
C PHE A 12 -6.03 1.78 -2.32
N ILE A 13 -5.43 2.85 -2.85
CA ILE A 13 -4.72 3.86 -2.06
C ILE A 13 -5.66 4.51 -1.04
N LYS A 14 -6.83 4.99 -1.48
CA LYS A 14 -7.79 5.70 -0.62
C LYS A 14 -8.22 4.85 0.58
N PHE A 15 -8.59 3.59 0.36
CA PHE A 15 -9.02 2.69 1.43
C PHE A 15 -7.86 2.24 2.33
N MET A 16 -6.67 2.02 1.77
CA MET A 16 -5.49 1.66 2.55
C MET A 16 -5.05 2.80 3.48
N ILE A 17 -5.05 4.05 2.98
CA ILE A 17 -4.75 5.21 3.81
C ILE A 17 -5.86 5.46 4.85
N ALA A 18 -7.13 5.27 4.46
CA ALA A 18 -8.24 5.43 5.40
C ALA A 18 -8.16 4.45 6.58
N SER A 19 -7.74 3.20 6.35
CA SER A 19 -7.58 2.22 7.43
C SER A 19 -6.46 2.60 8.42
N MET A 20 -5.41 3.27 7.95
CA MET A 20 -4.34 3.80 8.82
C MET A 20 -4.80 4.99 9.66
N ILE A 21 -5.80 5.75 9.20
CA ILE A 21 -6.27 7.00 9.83
C ILE A 21 -7.35 6.73 10.89
N VAL A 22 -8.23 5.76 10.65
CA VAL A 22 -9.42 5.55 11.47
C VAL A 22 -9.08 4.90 12.82
N ASN A 23 -9.69 5.40 13.89
CA ASN A 23 -9.40 4.91 15.25
C ASN A 23 -10.26 3.70 15.65
N ASN A 24 -11.43 3.54 15.03
CA ASN A 24 -12.33 2.42 15.32
C ASN A 24 -11.79 1.13 14.67
N ALA A 25 -11.47 0.12 15.48
CA ALA A 25 -10.86 -1.12 15.02
C ALA A 25 -11.73 -1.94 14.05
N GLU A 26 -13.05 -1.96 14.24
CA GLU A 26 -13.96 -2.67 13.33
C GLU A 26 -14.00 -2.01 11.96
N VAL A 27 -14.12 -0.68 11.95
CA VAL A 27 -14.12 0.12 10.71
C VAL A 27 -12.78 0.06 10.01
N LYS A 28 -11.67 0.10 10.76
CA LYS A 28 -10.31 -0.12 10.28
C LYS A 28 -10.21 -1.44 9.52
N ASN A 29 -10.55 -2.55 10.16
CA ASN A 29 -10.47 -3.88 9.54
C ASN A 29 -11.33 -3.96 8.28
N PHE A 30 -12.52 -3.35 8.30
CA PHE A 30 -13.36 -3.29 7.11
C PHE A 30 -12.73 -2.47 5.98
N PHE A 31 -12.11 -1.32 6.26
CA PHE A 31 -11.40 -0.54 5.24
C PHE A 31 -10.19 -1.30 4.67
N GLU A 32 -9.47 -2.06 5.50
CA GLU A 32 -8.41 -2.94 5.04
C GLU A 32 -8.94 -4.03 4.11
N ASP A 33 -10.03 -4.69 4.47
CA ASP A 33 -10.68 -5.68 3.61
C ASP A 33 -11.00 -5.07 2.23
N VAL A 34 -11.64 -3.89 2.22
CA VAL A 34 -11.95 -3.18 0.96
C VAL A 34 -10.67 -2.86 0.19
N ALA A 35 -9.62 -2.37 0.84
CA ALA A 35 -8.34 -2.09 0.18
C ALA A 35 -7.74 -3.35 -0.47
N PHE A 36 -7.74 -4.50 0.21
CA PHE A 36 -7.27 -5.76 -0.38
C PHE A 36 -8.12 -6.23 -1.56
N PHE A 37 -9.44 -6.02 -1.54
CA PHE A 37 -10.28 -6.25 -2.71
C PHE A 37 -9.93 -5.30 -3.86
N LYS A 38 -9.74 -4.01 -3.58
CA LYS A 38 -9.34 -3.02 -4.59
C LYS A 38 -7.97 -3.31 -5.21
N TYR A 39 -7.01 -3.75 -4.40
CA TYR A 39 -5.72 -4.25 -4.89
C TYR A 39 -5.90 -5.44 -5.86
N ARG A 40 -6.71 -6.44 -5.49
CA ARG A 40 -6.99 -7.57 -6.38
C ARG A 40 -7.70 -7.14 -7.66
N HIS A 41 -8.64 -6.20 -7.57
CA HIS A 41 -9.31 -5.65 -8.74
C HIS A 41 -8.32 -4.94 -9.66
N MET A 42 -7.38 -4.16 -9.12
CA MET A 42 -6.29 -3.56 -9.89
C MET A 42 -5.47 -4.63 -10.61
N ALA A 43 -5.03 -5.68 -9.90
CA ALA A 43 -4.26 -6.76 -10.50
C ALA A 43 -5.03 -7.51 -11.62
N TRP A 44 -6.35 -7.74 -11.44
CA TRP A 44 -7.18 -8.34 -12.50
C TRP A 44 -7.37 -7.40 -13.69
N ALA A 45 -7.53 -6.10 -13.46
CA ALA A 45 -7.60 -5.12 -14.54
C ALA A 45 -6.28 -5.05 -15.33
N MET A 46 -5.13 -5.20 -14.67
CA MET A 46 -3.81 -5.29 -15.33
C MET A 46 -3.71 -6.55 -16.20
N GLU A 47 -4.16 -7.71 -15.71
CA GLU A 47 -4.16 -8.94 -16.52
C GLU A 47 -5.12 -8.85 -17.71
N ASP A 48 -6.34 -8.32 -17.52
CA ASP A 48 -7.29 -8.10 -18.60
C ASP A 48 -6.70 -7.16 -19.68
N ALA A 49 -6.04 -6.08 -19.27
CA ALA A 49 -5.38 -5.16 -20.19
C ALA A 49 -4.25 -5.85 -20.97
N LYS A 50 -3.40 -6.62 -20.28
CA LYS A 50 -2.34 -7.43 -20.91
C LYS A 50 -2.90 -8.45 -21.91
N MET A 51 -3.93 -9.22 -21.53
CA MET A 51 -4.55 -10.24 -22.40
C MET A 51 -5.17 -9.63 -23.66
N GLU A 52 -5.66 -8.39 -23.56
CA GLU A 52 -6.25 -7.65 -24.67
C GLU A 52 -5.23 -6.86 -25.49
N GLY A 53 -3.94 -6.93 -25.14
CA GLY A 53 -2.88 -6.16 -25.79
C GLY A 53 -3.02 -4.65 -25.61
N ARG A 54 -3.69 -4.20 -24.54
CA ARG A 54 -3.89 -2.79 -24.24
C ARG A 54 -2.80 -2.29 -23.30
N ASP A 55 -2.23 -1.14 -23.65
CA ASP A 55 -1.32 -0.44 -22.75
C ASP A 55 -2.07 0.19 -21.56
N PHE A 56 -1.46 0.08 -20.38
CA PHE A 56 -1.98 0.56 -19.10
C PHE A 56 -0.83 1.03 -18.22
N ASP A 57 -1.09 1.99 -17.34
CA ASP A 57 -0.18 2.35 -16.26
C ASP A 57 -0.94 2.32 -14.93
N ALA A 58 -0.19 2.47 -13.83
CA ALA A 58 -0.76 2.62 -12.49
C ALA A 58 -0.80 4.11 -12.08
N TYR A 59 -0.97 5.03 -13.02
CA TYR A 59 -1.06 6.46 -12.69
C TYR A 59 -2.26 6.73 -11.78
N PHE A 60 -2.13 7.74 -10.90
CA PHE A 60 -3.23 8.33 -10.16
C PHE A 60 -3.01 9.85 -10.04
N ASP A 61 -4.08 10.62 -9.90
CA ASP A 61 -3.97 12.07 -9.67
C ASP A 61 -3.56 12.31 -8.21
N GLU A 62 -2.34 12.83 -8.00
CA GLU A 62 -1.86 13.16 -6.66
C GLU A 62 -2.76 14.16 -5.94
N ASN A 63 -3.37 15.11 -6.65
CA ASN A 63 -4.26 16.10 -6.04
C ASN A 63 -5.50 15.44 -5.44
N GLU A 64 -6.00 14.38 -6.08
CA GLU A 64 -7.11 13.58 -5.56
C GLU A 64 -6.70 12.89 -4.26
N ILE A 65 -5.51 12.29 -4.20
CA ILE A 65 -5.03 11.66 -2.96
C ILE A 65 -4.74 12.71 -1.88
N GLN A 66 -4.22 13.89 -2.22
CA GLN A 66 -3.96 14.97 -1.27
C GLN A 66 -5.22 15.46 -0.53
N LYS A 67 -6.42 15.31 -1.10
CA LYS A 67 -7.67 15.64 -0.40
C LYS A 67 -7.81 14.92 0.95
N LEU A 68 -7.25 13.72 1.10
CA LEU A 68 -7.24 12.98 2.38
C LEU A 68 -6.58 13.75 3.52
N ARG A 69 -5.57 14.58 3.21
CA ARG A 69 -4.87 15.44 4.18
C ARG A 69 -5.71 16.63 4.64
N GLU A 70 -6.66 17.05 3.81
CA GLU A 70 -7.51 18.22 4.07
C GLU A 70 -8.69 17.88 4.98
N LEU A 71 -9.13 16.62 4.97
CA LEU A 71 -10.22 16.11 5.81
C LEU A 71 -9.92 16.32 7.29
N LYS A 72 -10.91 16.85 8.03
CA LYS A 72 -10.78 17.16 9.46
C LYS A 72 -11.42 16.12 10.36
N SER A 73 -12.48 15.46 9.88
CA SER A 73 -13.22 14.46 10.64
C SER A 73 -13.23 13.10 9.94
N GLN A 74 -13.37 12.04 10.74
CA GLN A 74 -13.52 10.70 10.23
C GLN A 74 -14.87 10.52 9.49
N LYS A 75 -15.87 11.34 9.81
CA LYS A 75 -17.13 11.42 9.05
C LYS A 75 -16.91 11.91 7.62
N ASP A 76 -16.09 12.95 7.44
CA ASP A 76 -15.75 13.46 6.11
C ASP A 76 -14.97 12.41 5.30
N LEU A 77 -14.09 11.65 5.96
CA LEU A 77 -13.41 10.50 5.36
C LEU A 77 -14.39 9.43 4.89
N LEU A 78 -15.37 9.06 5.71
CA LEU A 78 -16.38 8.09 5.32
C LEU A 78 -17.16 8.57 4.08
N ASN A 79 -17.59 9.84 4.07
CA ASN A 79 -18.30 10.42 2.92
C ASN A 79 -17.42 10.43 1.66
N TYR A 80 -16.13 10.73 1.82
CA TYR A 80 -15.16 10.72 0.72
C TYR A 80 -15.02 9.32 0.09
N LEU A 81 -14.94 8.27 0.91
CA LEU A 81 -14.87 6.88 0.44
C LEU A 81 -16.18 6.39 -0.19
N ILE A 82 -17.33 6.86 0.33
CA ILE A 82 -18.64 6.59 -0.27
C ILE A 82 -18.71 7.18 -1.68
N ALA A 83 -18.31 8.44 -1.84
CA ALA A 83 -18.27 9.10 -3.15
C ALA A 83 -17.35 8.37 -4.14
N ASP A 84 -16.18 7.92 -3.69
CA ASP A 84 -15.25 7.13 -4.51
C ASP A 84 -15.91 5.85 -5.06
N LEU A 85 -16.61 5.08 -4.21
CA LEU A 85 -17.31 3.88 -4.70
C LEU A 85 -18.51 4.19 -5.59
N GLU A 86 -19.20 5.31 -5.37
CA GLU A 86 -20.29 5.75 -6.24
C GLU A 86 -19.79 6.11 -7.63
N GLU A 87 -18.67 6.83 -7.71
CA GLU A 87 -17.99 7.18 -8.98
C GLU A 87 -17.49 5.92 -9.69
N ASN A 88 -16.88 4.98 -8.96
CA ASN A 88 -16.49 3.69 -9.49
C ASN A 88 -17.67 2.94 -10.13
N LEU A 89 -18.80 2.85 -9.43
CA LEU A 89 -20.01 2.18 -9.93
C LEU A 89 -20.57 2.84 -11.19
N GLN A 90 -20.45 4.16 -11.33
CA GLN A 90 -20.81 4.87 -12.55
C GLN A 90 -19.87 4.52 -13.71
N SER A 91 -18.58 4.34 -13.44
CA SER A 91 -17.59 3.97 -14.46
C SER A 91 -17.80 2.57 -15.07
N TYR A 92 -18.58 1.70 -14.42
CA TYR A 92 -18.81 0.32 -14.85
C TYR A 92 -20.01 0.14 -15.78
N GLN A 93 -20.84 1.17 -16.01
CA GLN A 93 -22.21 0.98 -16.53
C GLN A 93 -22.31 0.37 -17.93
N ASP A 94 -21.28 0.47 -18.75
CA ASP A 94 -21.31 0.07 -20.16
C ASP A 94 -20.47 -1.19 -20.48
N SER A 95 -20.01 -1.93 -19.47
CA SER A 95 -19.14 -3.11 -19.68
C SER A 95 -19.82 -4.42 -19.31
N GLU A 96 -19.80 -5.37 -20.25
CA GLU A 96 -20.29 -6.74 -20.04
C GLU A 96 -19.18 -7.73 -19.60
N LYS A 97 -17.95 -7.24 -19.36
CA LYS A 97 -16.84 -8.11 -18.96
C LYS A 97 -17.11 -8.78 -17.61
N PRO A 98 -16.84 -10.10 -17.45
CA PRO A 98 -17.01 -10.79 -16.16
C PRO A 98 -16.25 -10.12 -15.01
N THR A 99 -15.04 -9.63 -15.27
CA THR A 99 -14.22 -8.89 -14.30
C THR A 99 -14.91 -7.61 -13.82
N ILE A 100 -15.52 -6.84 -14.72
CA ILE A 100 -16.26 -5.62 -14.35
C ILE A 100 -17.56 -5.94 -13.62
N ALA A 101 -18.26 -7.01 -14.00
CA ALA A 101 -19.40 -7.50 -13.26
C ALA A 101 -19.02 -7.88 -11.81
N ARG A 102 -17.83 -8.48 -11.62
CA ARG A 102 -17.28 -8.78 -10.30
C ARG A 102 -16.97 -7.51 -9.50
N PHE A 103 -16.31 -6.52 -10.09
CA PHE A 103 -16.03 -5.22 -9.44
C PHE A 103 -17.31 -4.53 -8.99
N LYS A 104 -18.31 -4.49 -9.88
CA LYS A 104 -19.62 -3.89 -9.60
C LYS A 104 -20.32 -4.60 -8.44
N ASN A 105 -20.27 -5.93 -8.38
CA ASN A 105 -20.90 -6.68 -7.30
C ASN A 105 -20.25 -6.36 -5.94
N ASP A 106 -18.91 -6.38 -5.88
CA ASP A 106 -18.16 -6.09 -4.67
C ASP A 106 -18.33 -4.64 -4.21
N ASP A 107 -18.25 -3.67 -5.12
CA ASP A 107 -18.42 -2.25 -4.79
C ASP A 107 -19.85 -1.93 -4.30
N ASN A 108 -20.88 -2.58 -4.85
CA ASN A 108 -22.24 -2.46 -4.32
C ASN A 108 -22.34 -2.97 -2.88
N TYR A 109 -21.69 -4.09 -2.57
CA TYR A 109 -21.64 -4.63 -1.21
C TYR A 109 -20.88 -3.70 -0.26
N PHE A 110 -19.71 -3.20 -0.67
CA PHE A 110 -18.92 -2.27 0.14
C PHE A 110 -19.66 -0.95 0.38
N LEU A 111 -20.26 -0.37 -0.66
CA LEU A 111 -21.06 0.85 -0.54
C LEU A 111 -22.25 0.65 0.41
N HIS A 112 -22.94 -0.49 0.33
CA HIS A 112 -24.02 -0.84 1.25
C HIS A 112 -23.54 -0.90 2.71
N ARG A 113 -22.35 -1.46 2.95
CA ARG A 113 -21.74 -1.54 4.28
C ARG A 113 -21.29 -0.17 4.78
N LEU A 114 -20.60 0.62 3.95
CA LEU A 114 -20.12 1.97 4.30
C LEU A 114 -21.24 2.89 4.76
N ARG A 115 -22.38 2.88 4.05
CA ARG A 115 -23.55 3.72 4.39
C ARG A 115 -24.20 3.39 5.74
N LYS A 116 -23.83 2.28 6.37
CA LYS A 116 -24.30 1.87 7.70
C LYS A 116 -23.30 2.20 8.82
N ILE A 117 -22.11 2.64 8.47
CA ILE A 117 -21.09 3.00 9.45
C ILE A 117 -21.43 4.38 9.99
N GLU A 118 -21.48 4.49 11.30
CA GLU A 118 -21.45 5.78 11.99
C GLU A 118 -20.02 5.99 12.51
N LEU A 119 -19.37 7.04 12.00
CA LEU A 119 -17.97 7.31 12.30
C LEU A 119 -17.81 8.74 12.77
N GLU A 120 -17.22 8.90 13.95
CA GLU A 120 -17.01 10.17 14.62
C GLU A 120 -15.55 10.27 15.07
N GLY A 121 -15.06 11.49 15.24
CA GLY A 121 -13.70 11.76 15.70
C GLY A 121 -12.89 12.59 14.71
N GLU A 122 -11.80 13.15 15.22
CA GLU A 122 -10.87 13.97 14.46
C GLU A 122 -9.83 13.12 13.73
N ILE A 123 -9.35 13.62 12.60
CA ILE A 123 -8.19 13.07 11.90
C ILE A 123 -6.92 13.72 12.46
N THR A 124 -6.11 12.93 13.15
CA THR A 124 -4.83 13.39 13.73
C THR A 124 -3.61 12.95 12.94
N ALA A 125 -3.78 12.09 11.93
CA ALA A 125 -2.70 11.46 11.17
C ALA A 125 -1.71 12.42 10.47
N PHE A 126 -2.09 13.69 10.31
CA PHE A 126 -1.33 14.71 9.59
C PHE A 126 -0.97 15.95 10.44
N ASN A 127 -1.13 15.89 11.76
CA ASN A 127 -0.99 17.06 12.65
C ASN A 127 0.46 17.46 12.97
N GLY A 128 1.45 16.67 12.58
CA GLY A 128 2.88 16.96 12.72
C GLY A 128 3.43 16.86 14.15
N LYS A 129 2.68 16.30 15.12
CA LYS A 129 3.13 16.23 16.53
C LYS A 129 4.39 15.40 16.73
N LYS A 130 4.60 14.36 15.91
CA LYS A 130 5.70 13.39 16.01
C LYS A 130 5.70 12.62 17.34
N GLU A 131 4.55 12.49 18.00
CA GLU A 131 4.44 11.87 19.32
C GLU A 131 3.66 10.58 19.23
N LEU A 132 4.23 9.49 19.75
CA LEU A 132 3.54 8.22 19.83
C LEU A 132 2.79 8.13 21.17
N PRO A 133 1.46 7.91 21.17
CA PRO A 133 0.69 7.87 22.41
C PRO A 133 1.23 6.83 23.40
N GLY A 134 1.47 7.26 24.65
CA GLY A 134 1.95 6.38 25.72
C GLY A 134 3.43 6.00 25.66
N ILE A 135 4.18 6.42 24.63
CA ILE A 135 5.59 6.08 24.45
C ILE A 135 6.46 7.35 24.49
N LYS A 136 7.43 7.38 25.41
CA LYS A 136 8.41 8.45 25.52
C LYS A 136 9.69 8.08 24.78
N LEU A 137 10.00 8.80 23.71
CA LEU A 137 11.25 8.68 22.97
C LEU A 137 12.10 9.93 23.19
N SER A 138 13.43 9.77 23.13
CA SER A 138 14.33 10.94 22.98
C SER A 138 14.05 11.66 21.66
N VAL A 139 14.51 12.90 21.54
CA VAL A 139 14.34 13.68 20.30
C VAL A 139 15.03 12.98 19.13
N GLU A 140 16.23 12.44 19.39
CA GLU A 140 17.03 11.70 18.42
C GLU A 140 16.31 10.44 17.93
N ASN A 141 15.79 9.62 18.86
CA ASN A 141 15.10 8.38 18.53
C ASN A 141 13.78 8.64 17.81
N LYS A 142 13.04 9.67 18.24
CA LYS A 142 11.81 10.11 17.57
C LYS A 142 12.09 10.52 16.12
N ASN A 143 13.11 11.34 15.89
CA ASN A 143 13.45 11.80 14.55
C ASN A 143 13.94 10.64 13.66
N ALA A 144 14.75 9.73 14.21
CA ALA A 144 15.20 8.54 13.49
C ALA A 144 14.03 7.63 13.09
N LEU A 145 13.07 7.40 14.00
CA LEU A 145 11.86 6.63 13.70
C LEU A 145 11.00 7.30 12.63
N VAL A 146 10.77 8.62 12.73
CA VAL A 146 10.00 9.36 11.72
C VAL A 146 10.66 9.27 10.34
N PHE A 147 11.99 9.43 10.28
CA PHE A 147 12.74 9.34 9.04
C PHE A 147 12.61 7.95 8.40
N PHE A 148 12.85 6.89 9.19
CA PHE A 148 12.65 5.51 8.78
C PHE A 148 11.24 5.28 8.23
N LEU A 149 10.19 5.67 8.97
CA LEU A 149 8.80 5.47 8.53
C LEU A 149 8.49 6.20 7.22
N MET A 150 9.01 7.42 7.04
CA MET A 150 8.76 8.17 5.81
C MET A 150 9.37 7.51 4.58
N GLU A 151 10.57 6.95 4.71
CA GLU A 151 11.25 6.23 3.63
C GLU A 151 10.54 4.90 3.32
N GLU A 152 10.32 4.08 4.35
CA GLU A 152 9.73 2.75 4.18
C GLU A 152 8.27 2.81 3.68
N ILE A 153 7.45 3.77 4.12
CA ILE A 153 6.08 3.92 3.59
C ILE A 153 6.07 4.13 2.08
N PHE A 154 7.02 4.92 1.57
CA PHE A 154 7.12 5.17 0.12
C PHE A 154 7.66 3.96 -0.61
N LYS A 155 8.74 3.35 -0.10
CA LYS A 155 9.36 2.14 -0.66
C LYS A 155 8.34 1.02 -0.79
N GLU A 156 7.64 0.68 0.29
CA GLU A 156 6.71 -0.44 0.29
C GLU A 156 5.54 -0.25 -0.68
N TYR A 157 4.99 0.96 -0.75
CA TYR A 157 3.97 1.26 -1.74
C TYR A 157 4.50 1.12 -3.18
N GLU A 158 5.71 1.60 -3.45
CA GLU A 158 6.36 1.48 -4.76
C GLU A 158 6.56 0.00 -5.15
N LEU A 159 7.06 -0.81 -4.21
CA LEU A 159 7.26 -2.24 -4.38
C LEU A 159 5.97 -3.01 -4.67
N VAL A 160 4.85 -2.64 -4.04
CA VAL A 160 3.54 -3.23 -4.36
C VAL A 160 3.22 -3.09 -5.86
N LEU A 161 3.50 -1.93 -6.47
CA LEU A 161 3.24 -1.71 -7.89
C LEU A 161 4.23 -2.46 -8.78
N ILE A 162 5.53 -2.39 -8.47
CA ILE A 162 6.57 -3.05 -9.26
C ILE A 162 6.35 -4.56 -9.28
N TYR A 163 6.19 -5.20 -8.11
CA TYR A 163 5.97 -6.64 -8.03
C TYR A 163 4.64 -7.07 -8.64
N THR A 164 3.58 -6.25 -8.54
CA THR A 164 2.30 -6.56 -9.21
C THR A 164 2.45 -6.51 -10.73
N TYR A 165 3.21 -5.55 -11.26
CA TYR A 165 3.50 -5.48 -12.68
C TYR A 165 4.32 -6.70 -13.13
N TYR A 166 5.44 -7.01 -12.46
CA TYR A 166 6.26 -8.18 -12.82
C TYR A 166 5.51 -9.49 -12.72
N LYS A 167 4.67 -9.67 -11.70
CA LYS A 167 3.75 -10.80 -11.60
C LYS A 167 2.81 -10.88 -12.80
N THR A 168 2.24 -9.75 -13.23
CA THR A 168 1.31 -9.70 -14.36
C THR A 168 2.00 -10.15 -15.65
N PHE A 169 3.25 -9.76 -15.89
CA PHE A 169 3.96 -10.09 -17.14
C PHE A 169 4.80 -11.36 -17.10
N SER A 170 5.12 -11.90 -15.91
CA SER A 170 5.91 -13.12 -15.78
C SER A 170 5.13 -14.36 -16.19
N THR A 171 5.72 -15.16 -17.08
CA THR A 171 5.25 -16.52 -17.41
C THR A 171 5.91 -17.60 -16.55
N ASN A 172 6.89 -17.24 -15.71
CA ASN A 172 7.60 -18.17 -14.84
C ASN A 172 6.84 -18.31 -13.51
N ALA A 173 6.35 -19.52 -13.22
CA ALA A 173 5.56 -19.79 -12.02
C ALA A 173 6.31 -19.54 -10.70
N ILE A 174 7.62 -19.80 -10.66
CA ILE A 174 8.44 -19.59 -9.46
C ILE A 174 8.59 -18.08 -9.19
N ALA A 175 8.95 -17.31 -10.21
CA ALA A 175 9.02 -15.85 -10.09
C ALA A 175 7.66 -15.24 -9.74
N ASN A 176 6.57 -15.70 -10.38
CA ASN A 176 5.22 -15.22 -10.09
C ASN A 176 4.80 -15.47 -8.63
N SER A 177 5.12 -16.65 -8.09
CA SER A 177 4.89 -16.96 -6.66
C SER A 177 5.69 -16.03 -5.77
N ALA A 178 6.99 -15.83 -6.03
CA ALA A 178 7.83 -14.94 -5.24
C ALA A 178 7.32 -13.49 -5.25
N PHE A 179 6.95 -12.95 -6.43
CA PHE A 179 6.37 -11.62 -6.53
C PHE A 179 5.02 -11.52 -5.80
N THR A 180 4.20 -12.57 -5.81
CA THR A 180 2.94 -12.59 -5.07
C THR A 180 3.18 -12.47 -3.56
N ASP A 181 4.12 -13.24 -3.03
CA ASP A 181 4.47 -13.22 -1.61
C ASP A 181 5.04 -11.84 -1.21
N LEU A 182 5.94 -11.29 -2.04
CA LEU A 182 6.54 -9.96 -1.82
C LEU A 182 5.49 -8.83 -1.85
N VAL A 183 4.53 -8.86 -2.77
CA VAL A 183 3.41 -7.89 -2.75
C VAL A 183 2.68 -7.94 -1.41
N TYR A 184 2.31 -9.13 -0.93
CA TYR A 184 1.52 -9.24 0.29
C TYR A 184 2.26 -8.73 1.52
N ASP A 185 3.56 -9.02 1.60
CA ASP A 185 4.39 -8.48 2.66
C ASP A 185 4.56 -6.96 2.53
N SER A 186 4.77 -6.42 1.33
CA SER A 186 4.85 -4.96 1.14
C SER A 186 3.54 -4.25 1.46
N ILE A 187 2.37 -4.82 1.15
CA ILE A 187 1.08 -4.28 1.60
C ILE A 187 1.00 -4.28 3.12
N TYR A 188 1.42 -5.38 3.76
CA TYR A 188 1.43 -5.50 5.20
C TYR A 188 2.36 -4.45 5.83
N HIS A 189 3.59 -4.32 5.35
CA HIS A 189 4.58 -3.36 5.82
C HIS A 189 4.13 -1.92 5.62
N TRP A 190 3.69 -1.57 4.41
CA TRP A 190 3.14 -0.26 4.09
C TRP A 190 2.05 0.14 5.11
N ARG A 191 1.10 -0.78 5.36
CA ARG A 191 0.07 -0.59 6.38
C ARG A 191 0.67 -0.36 7.77
N ARG A 192 1.57 -1.23 8.23
CA ARG A 192 2.11 -1.17 9.60
C ARG A 192 2.93 0.09 9.84
N PHE A 193 3.77 0.49 8.89
CA PHE A 193 4.51 1.74 8.96
C PHE A 193 3.57 2.94 8.89
N GLY A 194 2.58 2.91 7.98
CA GLY A 194 1.57 3.95 7.86
C GLY A 194 0.74 4.16 9.13
N GLU A 195 0.30 3.08 9.77
CA GLU A 195 -0.39 3.14 11.07
C GLU A 195 0.46 3.81 12.15
N LEU A 196 1.74 3.44 12.24
CA LEU A 196 2.64 4.02 13.23
C LEU A 196 2.88 5.51 12.94
N ALA A 197 3.07 5.87 11.67
CA ALA A 197 3.20 7.26 11.24
C ALA A 197 1.92 8.07 11.49
N ALA A 198 0.75 7.47 11.29
CA ALA A 198 -0.55 8.09 11.56
C ALA A 198 -0.74 8.37 13.04
N GLN A 199 -0.38 7.43 13.92
CA GLN A 199 -0.40 7.65 15.37
C GLN A 199 0.51 8.81 15.79
N MET A 200 1.66 8.93 15.14
CA MET A 200 2.61 10.04 15.35
C MET A 200 2.20 11.35 14.68
N GLY A 201 1.14 11.36 13.87
CA GLY A 201 0.68 12.53 13.12
C GLY A 201 1.56 12.93 11.94
N VAL A 202 2.39 12.02 11.43
CA VAL A 202 3.33 12.25 10.33
C VAL A 202 3.06 11.36 9.10
N LEU A 203 1.86 10.82 8.97
CA LEU A 203 1.51 9.99 7.82
C LEU A 203 1.79 10.74 6.51
N THR A 204 2.55 10.09 5.64
CA THR A 204 2.81 10.53 4.27
C THR A 204 1.80 9.88 3.34
N LEU A 205 1.42 10.60 2.29
CA LEU A 205 0.57 10.07 1.23
C LEU A 205 1.46 9.54 0.11
N PRO A 206 1.06 8.47 -0.60
CA PRO A 206 1.77 7.98 -1.77
C PRO A 206 1.97 9.06 -2.83
N ARG A 207 3.03 8.90 -3.62
CA ARG A 207 3.31 9.70 -4.81
C ARG A 207 3.23 8.81 -6.04
N VAL A 208 3.07 9.40 -7.21
CA VAL A 208 3.06 8.64 -8.46
C VAL A 208 4.40 7.94 -8.63
N VAL A 209 4.34 6.62 -8.87
CA VAL A 209 5.52 5.85 -9.26
C VAL A 209 5.74 6.06 -10.76
N PRO A 210 6.93 6.54 -11.18
CA PRO A 210 7.25 6.69 -12.60
C PRO A 210 7.07 5.37 -13.35
N VAL A 211 6.50 5.43 -14.54
CA VAL A 211 6.17 4.24 -15.35
C VAL A 211 7.42 3.41 -15.65
N GLU A 212 8.55 4.08 -15.83
CA GLU A 212 9.84 3.51 -16.17
C GLU A 212 10.34 2.55 -15.08
N LYS A 213 10.01 2.81 -13.81
CA LYS A 213 10.43 1.98 -12.66
C LYS A 213 9.80 0.60 -12.62
N TYR A 214 8.65 0.39 -13.27
CA TYR A 214 8.01 -0.93 -13.28
C TYR A 214 7.88 -1.51 -14.69
N LYS A 215 7.84 -0.69 -15.74
CA LYS A 215 7.72 -1.18 -17.13
C LYS A 215 9.04 -1.39 -17.84
N ASP A 216 9.97 -0.44 -17.69
CA ASP A 216 11.14 -0.33 -18.57
C ASP A 216 12.43 -0.81 -17.89
N GLU A 217 12.36 -1.10 -16.60
CA GLU A 217 13.47 -1.63 -15.82
C GLU A 217 13.71 -3.12 -16.14
N ASP A 218 14.98 -3.48 -16.35
CA ASP A 218 15.38 -4.87 -16.49
C ASP A 218 15.14 -5.60 -15.17
N VAL A 219 14.15 -6.50 -15.17
CA VAL A 219 13.76 -7.29 -13.99
C VAL A 219 14.96 -8.02 -13.36
N ILE A 220 15.96 -8.46 -14.14
CA ILE A 220 17.15 -9.14 -13.59
C ILE A 220 18.02 -8.15 -12.83
N GLN A 221 18.16 -6.93 -13.34
CA GLN A 221 18.93 -5.88 -12.68
C GLN A 221 18.20 -5.40 -11.42
N PHE A 222 16.90 -5.11 -11.53
CA PHE A 222 16.03 -4.75 -10.40
C PHE A 222 16.17 -5.76 -9.25
N LEU A 223 16.07 -7.07 -9.55
CA LEU A 223 16.16 -8.12 -8.55
C LEU A 223 17.51 -8.12 -7.82
N LYS A 224 18.63 -7.91 -8.53
CA LYS A 224 19.97 -7.85 -7.92
C LYS A 224 20.12 -6.64 -7.01
N GLU A 225 19.62 -5.49 -7.44
CA GLU A 225 19.66 -4.25 -6.67
C GLU A 225 18.81 -4.37 -5.41
N ASN A 226 17.56 -4.85 -5.54
CA ASN A 226 16.66 -5.00 -4.41
C ASN A 226 17.14 -6.03 -3.39
N ILE A 227 17.81 -7.12 -3.79
CA ILE A 227 18.45 -8.05 -2.82
C ILE A 227 19.47 -7.29 -1.94
N ALA A 228 20.27 -6.41 -2.53
CA ALA A 228 21.23 -5.62 -1.77
C ALA A 228 20.52 -4.58 -0.87
N GLU A 229 19.42 -4.01 -1.34
CA GLU A 229 18.59 -3.10 -0.56
C GLU A 229 17.95 -3.78 0.65
N GLU A 230 17.37 -4.98 0.53
CA GLU A 230 16.78 -5.70 1.69
C GLU A 230 17.83 -6.03 2.75
N ILE A 231 19.05 -6.42 2.34
CA ILE A 231 20.17 -6.64 3.27
C ILE A 231 20.58 -5.32 3.96
N SER A 232 20.43 -4.18 3.30
CA SER A 232 20.69 -2.87 3.91
C SER A 232 19.56 -2.46 4.86
N ALA A 233 18.30 -2.71 4.49
CA ALA A 233 17.12 -2.44 5.29
C ALA A 233 17.14 -3.24 6.61
N GLU A 234 17.55 -4.51 6.55
CA GLU A 234 17.79 -5.36 7.73
C GLU A 234 18.75 -4.69 8.73
N LYS A 235 19.90 -4.23 8.26
CA LYS A 235 20.90 -3.56 9.11
C LYS A 235 20.37 -2.27 9.71
N ASN A 236 19.64 -1.48 8.92
CA ASN A 236 19.03 -0.24 9.39
C ASN A 236 18.02 -0.52 10.52
N CYS A 237 17.18 -1.55 10.36
CA CYS A 237 16.25 -2.00 11.39
C CYS A 237 16.96 -2.42 12.67
N LEU A 238 18.04 -3.21 12.58
CA LEU A 238 18.83 -3.63 13.74
C LEU A 238 19.45 -2.43 14.48
N ILE A 239 20.06 -1.50 13.75
CA ILE A 239 20.67 -0.29 14.33
C ILE A 239 19.62 0.57 15.02
N LEU A 240 18.44 0.72 14.43
CA LEU A 240 17.35 1.48 15.04
C LEU A 240 16.79 0.76 16.28
N ALA A 241 16.62 -0.57 16.22
CA ALA A 241 16.13 -1.38 17.32
C ALA A 241 17.03 -1.30 18.56
N GLU A 242 18.36 -1.28 18.37
CA GLU A 242 19.33 -1.09 19.46
C GLU A 242 19.20 0.29 20.13
N LYS A 243 18.82 1.32 19.37
CA LYS A 243 18.81 2.72 19.84
C LYS A 243 17.46 3.19 20.35
N ILE A 244 16.34 2.63 19.85
CA ILE A 244 14.98 3.20 20.00
C ILE A 244 14.54 3.37 21.46
N GLY A 245 15.07 2.56 22.38
CA GLY A 245 14.87 2.72 23.83
C GLY A 245 13.47 2.36 24.34
N ASN A 246 12.66 1.70 23.50
CA ASN A 246 11.33 1.18 23.84
C ASN A 246 11.23 -0.28 23.38
N GLU A 247 10.81 -1.18 24.27
CA GLU A 247 10.84 -2.63 24.00
C GLU A 247 9.86 -3.06 22.91
N GLU A 248 8.65 -2.49 22.88
CA GLU A 248 7.65 -2.84 21.86
C GLU A 248 8.09 -2.43 20.46
N LEU A 249 8.62 -1.21 20.32
CA LEU A 249 9.18 -0.72 19.05
C LEU A 249 10.43 -1.50 18.63
N LYS A 250 11.27 -1.89 19.60
CA LYS A 250 12.42 -2.76 19.33
C LYS A 250 11.98 -4.11 18.79
N GLU A 251 11.02 -4.78 19.43
CA GLU A 251 10.50 -6.06 18.95
C GLU A 251 9.82 -5.94 17.58
N PHE A 252 9.12 -4.84 17.32
CA PHE A 252 8.59 -4.53 16.00
C PHE A 252 9.70 -4.41 14.94
N LEU A 253 10.76 -3.64 15.20
CA LEU A 253 11.89 -3.49 14.26
C LEU A 253 12.65 -4.79 14.05
N LEU A 254 12.83 -5.61 15.09
CA LEU A 254 13.43 -6.95 14.98
C LEU A 254 12.54 -7.92 14.20
N PHE A 255 11.22 -7.78 14.31
CA PHE A 255 10.27 -8.55 13.50
C PHE A 255 10.39 -8.19 12.02
N ILE A 256 10.38 -6.89 11.68
CA ILE A 256 10.59 -6.40 10.31
C ILE A 256 11.93 -6.87 9.76
N SER A 257 13.02 -6.67 10.51
CA SER A 257 14.38 -7.12 10.13
C SER A 257 14.44 -8.58 9.69
N ARG A 258 13.72 -9.50 10.36
CA ARG A 258 13.67 -10.91 9.97
C ARG A 258 12.91 -11.14 8.66
N GLN A 259 11.93 -10.32 8.36
CA GLN A 259 11.19 -10.39 7.09
C GLN A 259 12.06 -9.92 5.93
N GLU A 260 12.83 -8.83 6.09
CA GLU A 260 13.77 -8.34 5.06
C GLU A 260 14.76 -9.42 4.60
N VAL A 261 15.28 -10.23 5.54
CA VAL A 261 16.14 -11.38 5.20
C VAL A 261 15.43 -12.38 4.31
N TYR A 262 14.16 -12.68 4.61
CA TYR A 262 13.38 -13.61 3.82
C TYR A 262 12.97 -13.02 2.46
N HIS A 263 12.74 -11.71 2.38
CA HIS A 263 12.50 -11.02 1.12
C HIS A 263 13.68 -11.15 0.18
N ALA A 264 14.91 -10.99 0.67
CA ALA A 264 16.12 -11.26 -0.10
C ALA A 264 16.17 -12.71 -0.63
N GLU A 265 15.72 -13.70 0.15
CA GLU A 265 15.61 -15.09 -0.32
C GLU A 265 14.56 -15.27 -1.42
N LEU A 266 13.41 -14.60 -1.32
CA LEU A 266 12.36 -14.62 -2.34
C LEU A 266 12.82 -13.97 -3.65
N LEU A 267 13.49 -12.81 -3.55
CA LEU A 267 14.08 -12.13 -4.69
C LEU A 267 15.16 -12.98 -5.36
N GLN A 268 16.04 -13.62 -4.57
CA GLN A 268 17.05 -14.54 -5.10
C GLN A 268 16.41 -15.77 -5.78
N ARG A 269 15.29 -16.27 -5.24
CA ARG A 269 14.52 -17.36 -5.85
C ARG A 269 13.93 -16.94 -7.20
N ALA A 270 13.35 -15.75 -7.30
CA ALA A 270 12.86 -15.20 -8.55
C ALA A 270 14.00 -15.04 -9.56
N LEU A 271 15.12 -14.44 -9.14
CA LEU A 271 16.31 -14.22 -9.97
C LEU A 271 16.86 -15.51 -10.57
N ASN A 272 17.03 -16.55 -9.75
CA ASN A 272 17.49 -17.87 -10.20
C ASN A 272 16.54 -18.52 -11.20
N SER A 273 15.25 -18.22 -11.13
CA SER A 273 14.25 -18.80 -12.03
C SER A 273 14.16 -18.08 -13.39
N LEU A 274 14.60 -16.81 -13.44
CA LEU A 274 14.55 -15.96 -14.63
C LEU A 274 15.89 -15.88 -15.38
N SER A 275 16.99 -16.31 -14.74
CA SER A 275 18.35 -16.30 -15.28
C SER A 275 18.71 -17.54 -16.08
#